data_AF-A0A061NHR3-F1
#
_entry.id   AF-A0A061NHR3-F1
#
_cell.length_a   1.000
_cell.length_b   1.000
_cell.length_c   1.000
_cell.angle_alpha   90.00
_cell.angle_beta   90.00
_cell.angle_gamma   90.00
#
_symmetry.space_group_name_H-M   'P 1'
#
loop_
_entity.id
_entity.type
_entity.pdbx_description
1 polymer ?
#
loop_
_entity_poly.entity_id
_entity_poly.type
_entity_poly.pdbx_seq_one_letter_code
_entity_poly.pdbx_strand_id
1 'polypeptide(L)' 'MPAFFATVFSGLIIIITVRAVAIVLNIAKSKGEVSRSNWRLGIVCVVSVGVAIFVLLPFVYDRLFSYFS' A
#
# COMPACT_ATOMS: atom_id res chain seq x y z
N MET A 1 12.54 15.49 12.95
CA MET A 1 13.37 14.60 12.10
C MET A 1 12.92 13.14 12.05
N PRO A 2 12.64 12.42 13.16
CA PRO A 2 12.28 10.99 13.10
C PRO A 2 10.97 10.70 12.32
N ALA A 3 9.97 11.59 12.42
CA ALA A 3 8.70 11.46 11.70
C ALA A 3 8.84 11.52 10.17
N PHE A 4 9.78 12.33 9.66
CA PHE A 4 10.04 12.42 8.21
C PHE A 4 10.61 11.11 7.67
N PHE A 5 11.66 10.57 8.31
CA PHE A 5 12.24 9.29 7.91
C PHE A 5 11.23 8.14 8.03
N ALA A 6 10.44 8.09 9.10
CA ALA A 6 9.38 7.08 9.27
C ALA A 6 8.35 7.14 8.13
N THR A 7 7.94 8.34 7.71
CA THR A 7 7.00 8.54 6.59
C THR A 7 7.60 8.08 5.26
N VAL A 8 8.86 8.40 4.99
CA VAL A 8 9.54 7.98 3.75
C VAL A 8 9.72 6.45 3.70
N PHE A 9 10.21 5.83 4.78
CA PHE A 9 10.40 4.38 4.83
C PHE A 9 9.08 3.61 4.68
N SER A 10 8.03 4.05 5.36
CA SER A 10 6.71 3.43 5.23
C SER A 10 6.09 3.65 3.86
N GLY A 11 6.30 4.82 3.25
CA GLY A 11 5.94 5.05 1.84
C GLY A 11 6.60 4.05 0.90
N LEU A 12 7.91 3.81 1.06
CA LEU A 12 8.64 2.81 0.28
C LEU A 12 8.10 1.39 0.50
N ILE A 13 7.82 1.00 1.73
CA ILE A 13 7.24 -0.32 2.04
C ILE A 13 5.88 -0.47 1.35
N ILE A 14 5.01 0.53 1.43
CA ILE A 14 3.69 0.50 0.78
C ILE A 14 3.83 0.33 -0.73
N ILE A 15 4.74 1.07 -1.38
CA ILE A 15 4.99 0.95 -2.82
C ILE A 15 5.45 -0.48 -3.18
N ILE A 16 6.41 -1.03 -2.42
CA ILE A 16 6.92 -2.39 -2.64
C ILE A 16 5.79 -3.41 -2.47
N THR A 17 4.98 -3.29 -1.43
CA THR A 17 3.85 -4.19 -1.17
C THR A 17 2.81 -4.13 -2.27
N VAL A 18 2.39 -2.93 -2.70
CA VAL A 18 1.43 -2.76 -3.80
C VAL A 18 1.97 -3.40 -5.09
N ARG A 19 3.25 -3.18 -5.39
CA ARG A 19 3.91 -3.76 -6.57
C ARG A 19 3.97 -5.29 -6.49
N ALA A 20 4.31 -5.85 -5.33
CA ALA A 20 4.36 -7.30 -5.13
C ALA A 20 2.97 -7.93 -5.33
N VAL A 21 1.92 -7.34 -4.76
CA VAL A 21 0.55 -7.82 -4.94
C VAL A 21 0.10 -7.70 -6.39
N ALA A 22 0.44 -6.61 -7.10
CA ALA A 22 0.14 -6.46 -8.52
C ALA A 22 0.83 -7.53 -9.39
N ILE A 23 2.06 -7.92 -9.05
CA ILE A 23 2.78 -9.02 -9.72
C ILE A 23 2.06 -10.35 -9.48
N VAL A 24 1.70 -10.66 -8.23
CA VAL A 24 0.97 -11.89 -7.90
C VAL A 24 -0.38 -11.95 -8.62
N LEU A 25 -1.13 -10.85 -8.65
CA LEU A 25 -2.40 -10.75 -9.39
C LEU A 25 -2.19 -10.96 -10.90
N ASN A 26 -1.12 -10.41 -11.48
CA ASN A 26 -0.79 -10.64 -12.88
C ASN A 26 -0.43 -12.11 -13.18
N ILE A 27 0.30 -12.77 -12.28
CA ILE A 27 0.61 -14.20 -12.41
C ILE A 27 -0.68 -15.03 -12.34
N ALA A 28 -1.55 -14.77 -11.36
CA ALA A 28 -2.83 -15.46 -11.20
C ALA A 28 -3.76 -15.28 -12.42
N LYS A 29 -3.79 -14.07 -12.99
CA LYS A 29 -4.50 -13.80 -14.25
C LYS A 29 -3.88 -14.56 -15.44
N SER A 30 -2.55 -14.60 -15.54
CA SER A 30 -1.84 -15.32 -16.61
C SER A 30 -2.13 -16.82 -16.57
N LYS A 31 -2.31 -17.39 -15.37
CA LYS A 31 -2.69 -18.79 -15.15
C LYS A 31 -4.18 -19.08 -15.39
N GLY A 32 -5.01 -18.06 -15.65
CA GLY A 32 -6.45 -18.23 -15.82
C GLY A 32 -7.21 -18.53 -14.52
N GLU A 33 -6.57 -18.42 -13.35
CA GLU A 33 -7.19 -18.63 -12.04
C GLU A 33 -8.17 -17.50 -11.69
N VAL A 34 -8.01 -16.33 -12.33
CA VAL A 34 -8.78 -15.11 -12.03
C VAL A 34 -9.32 -14.47 -13.31
N SER A 35 -10.64 -14.24 -13.35
CA SER A 35 -11.31 -13.51 -14.42
C SER A 35 -10.78 -12.06 -14.55
N ARG A 36 -10.81 -11.52 -15.77
CA ARG A 36 -10.33 -10.16 -16.10
C ARG A 36 -10.99 -9.07 -15.25
N SER A 37 -12.25 -9.24 -14.87
CA SER A 37 -12.99 -8.33 -13.98
C SER A 37 -12.49 -8.40 -12.54
N ASN A 38 -12.29 -9.61 -12.02
CA ASN A 38 -11.79 -9.81 -10.65
C ASN A 38 -10.34 -9.31 -10.51
N TRP A 39 -9.51 -9.49 -11.54
CA TRP A 39 -8.17 -8.92 -11.58
C TRP A 39 -8.19 -7.38 -11.54
N ARG A 40 -9.06 -6.73 -12.33
CA ARG A 40 -9.22 -5.27 -12.31
C ARG A 40 -9.67 -4.78 -10.94
N LEU A 41 -10.69 -5.41 -10.36
CA LEU A 41 -11.17 -5.07 -9.01
C LEU A 41 -10.08 -5.27 -7.95
N GLY A 42 -9.32 -6.37 -8.02
CA GLY A 42 -8.21 -6.64 -7.12
C GLY A 42 -7.13 -5.56 -7.17
N ILE A 43 -6.69 -5.16 -8.37
CA ILE A 43 -5.72 -4.06 -8.53
C ILE A 43 -6.28 -2.74 -8.01
N VAL A 44 -7.52 -2.39 -8.34
CA VAL A 44 -8.14 -1.14 -7.88
C VAL A 44 -8.25 -1.11 -6.36
N CYS A 45 -8.66 -2.22 -5.72
CA CYS A 45 -8.68 -2.34 -4.26
C CYS A 45 -7.28 -2.18 -3.64
N VAL A 46 -6.27 -2.85 -4.18
CA VAL A 46 -4.90 -2.79 -3.63
C VAL A 46 -4.32 -1.39 -3.75
N VAL A 47 -4.52 -0.73 -4.89
CA VAL A 47 -4.05 0.64 -5.11
C VAL A 47 -4.79 1.62 -4.21
N SER A 48 -6.13 1.51 -4.11
CA SER A 48 -6.92 2.41 -3.26
C SER A 48 -6.58 2.26 -1.77
N VAL A 49 -6.39 1.04 -1.27
CA VAL A 49 -5.92 0.79 0.11
C VAL A 49 -4.52 1.36 0.32
N GLY A 50 -3.59 1.13 -0.62
CA GLY A 50 -2.24 1.68 -0.54
C GLY A 50 -2.22 3.22 -0.46
N VAL A 51 -3.03 3.89 -1.29
CA VAL A 51 -3.18 5.35 -1.26
C VAL A 51 -3.81 5.83 0.05
N ALA A 52 -4.87 5.16 0.52
CA ALA A 52 -5.54 5.53 1.77
C ALA A 52 -4.57 5.43 2.97
N ILE A 53 -3.79 4.35 3.06
CA ILE A 53 -2.79 4.17 4.11
C ILE A 53 -1.71 5.25 4.01
N PHE A 54 -1.21 5.55 2.81
CA PHE A 54 -0.18 6.57 2.61
C PHE A 54 -0.65 7.97 3.01
N VAL A 55 -1.91 8.32 2.73
CA VAL A 55 -2.51 9.62 3.11
C VAL A 55 -2.77 9.71 4.61
N LEU A 56 -3.15 8.61 5.26
CA LEU A 56 -3.39 8.57 6.71
C LEU A 56 -2.10 8.51 7.53
N LEU A 57 -1.01 8.05 6.92
CA LEU A 57 0.28 7.84 7.57
C LEU A 57 0.84 9.05 8.34
N PRO A 58 0.83 10.28 7.79
CA PRO A 58 1.35 11.45 8.48
C PRO A 58 0.54 11.76 9.75
N PHE A 59 -0.79 11.58 9.71
CA PHE A 59 -1.67 11.81 10.86
C PHE A 59 -1.44 10.78 11.96
N VAL A 60 -1.24 9.51 11.57
CA VAL A 60 -0.90 8.44 12.51
C VAL A 60 0.44 8.74 13.16
N TYR A 61 1.45 9.12 12.39
CA TYR A 61 2.76 9.45 12.95
C TYR A 61 2.76 10.69 13.83
N ASP A 62 2.05 11.75 13.43
CA ASP A 62 1.91 12.95 14.26
C ASP A 62 1.35 12.61 15.64
N ARG A 63 0.25 11.83 15.68
CA ARG A 63 -0.33 11.32 16.92
C ARG A 63 0.63 10.43 17.69
N LEU A 64 1.30 9.50 17.04
CA LEU A 64 2.22 8.55 17.68
C LEU A 64 3.41 9.29 18.31
N PHE A 65 4.08 10.18 17.58
CA PHE A 65 5.21 10.94 18.08
C PHE A 65 4.81 11.98 19.13
N SER A 66 3.61 12.58 19.03
CA SER A 66 3.08 13.46 20.08
C SER A 66 2.78 12.75 21.39
N TYR A 67 2.50 11.44 21.36
CA TYR A 67 2.23 10.63 22.55
C TYR A 67 3.51 10.22 23.31
N PHE A 68 4.64 10.12 22.61
CA PHE A 68 5.95 9.78 23.18
C PHE A 68 6.85 10.99 23.47
N SER A 69 6.39 12.21 23.14
CA SER A 69 7.03 13.48 23.46
C SER A 69 6.55 14.04 24.79
#